data_AF-A0A085Z754-F1
#
_entry.id   AF-A0A085Z754-F1
#
_cell.length_a   1.000
_cell.length_b   1.000
_cell.length_c   1.000
_cell.angle_alpha   90.00
_cell.angle_beta   90.00
_cell.angle_gamma   90.00
#
_symmetry.space_group_name_H-M   'P 1'
#
loop_
_entity.id
_entity.type
_entity.pdbx_description
1 polymer ?
#
loop_
_entity_poly.entity_id
_entity_poly.type
_entity_poly.pdbx_seq_one_letter_code
_entity_poly.pdbx_strand_id
1 'polypeptide(L)'
;MKKIFVLSFISVGYFLNAQSLSNSPYAVYGIGDVKYDNTIETSSMGGISTAFISDFSSNFNFGNPANNNNFELTSIKLEATNENNYFKTDYNNTKSTKHSTYLSNISIAFPISSKIKMGLLYQPYSSKSYEIIHTETLGDGNVYGNKFKGSGTLNTAQAAVSYKVNSNLSFGARANFYFGNLYDLNEFTASNAELINGYETKNSIKNFNFTLGSSYQSVDRNDHKLTIGATATFGNTSNMTTEYVNSTYYYSDVDVKANETIIEKRSTSSNNLLPLQASVGVGYGSENQWFVSGQIDYKKGESVSYFGNSFDFKDSYRISAGGWYLPNYNNFRSYFSRIVYRYGAFYEKGNIELAGNSINKFGISAGVMLPFKTSSITRMSGLEIGLELGKRGTLKDNLINQNFFNLKIGFNFADRWFRKNLYN
;
A
#
# COMPACT_ATOMS: atom_id res chain seq x y z
N MET A 1 18.05 -19.06 -22.00
CA MET A 1 17.20 -18.67 -20.84
C MET A 1 17.98 -18.00 -19.71
N LYS A 2 19.16 -18.50 -19.27
CA LYS A 2 19.94 -17.88 -18.18
C LYS A 2 20.40 -16.43 -18.44
N LYS A 3 20.74 -16.06 -19.68
CA LYS A 3 21.25 -14.71 -20.01
C LYS A 3 20.17 -13.61 -20.03
N ILE A 4 18.92 -13.94 -20.36
CA ILE A 4 17.80 -12.97 -20.37
C ILE A 4 17.36 -12.63 -18.95
N PHE A 5 17.35 -13.62 -18.05
CA PHE A 5 16.99 -13.44 -16.64
C PHE A 5 17.97 -12.52 -15.90
N VAL A 6 19.26 -12.65 -16.18
CA VAL A 6 20.33 -11.81 -15.61
C VAL A 6 20.24 -10.38 -16.15
N LEU A 7 19.92 -10.20 -17.45
CA LEU A 7 19.72 -8.87 -18.03
C LEU A 7 18.54 -8.14 -17.38
N SER A 8 17.41 -8.83 -17.15
CA SER A 8 16.24 -8.25 -16.48
C SER A 8 16.54 -7.83 -15.03
N PHE A 9 17.35 -8.61 -14.30
CA PHE A 9 17.77 -8.25 -12.94
C PHE A 9 18.72 -7.04 -12.91
N ILE A 10 19.61 -6.92 -13.91
CA ILE A 10 20.53 -5.78 -14.04
C ILE A 10 19.75 -4.51 -14.42
N SER A 11 18.73 -4.61 -15.29
CA SER A 11 17.87 -3.47 -15.63
C SER A 11 17.06 -2.97 -14.44
N VAL A 12 16.56 -3.86 -13.56
CA VAL A 12 15.88 -3.46 -12.31
C VAL A 12 16.83 -2.69 -11.39
N GLY A 13 18.11 -3.06 -11.36
CA GLY A 13 19.15 -2.36 -10.58
C GLY A 13 19.38 -0.90 -11.00
N TYR A 14 19.27 -0.58 -12.30
CA TYR A 14 19.45 0.79 -12.80
C TYR A 14 18.31 1.73 -12.42
N PHE A 15 17.09 1.22 -12.19
CA PHE A 15 15.96 2.03 -11.73
C PHE A 15 15.98 2.33 -10.22
N LEU A 16 16.87 1.71 -9.43
CA LEU A 16 16.91 1.88 -7.96
C LEU A 16 17.60 3.17 -7.50
N ASN A 17 18.15 3.98 -8.41
CA ASN A 17 18.75 5.26 -8.07
C ASN A 17 17.68 6.36 -8.11
N ALA A 18 17.30 6.85 -6.92
CA ALA A 18 16.38 7.97 -6.67
C ALA A 18 14.90 7.77 -7.07
N GLN A 19 14.18 6.88 -6.36
CA GLN A 19 12.72 6.85 -6.40
C GLN A 19 12.15 7.56 -5.16
N SER A 20 11.58 8.74 -5.31
CA SER A 20 10.71 9.31 -4.28
C SER A 20 9.41 8.50 -4.26
N LEU A 21 9.25 7.64 -3.25
CA LEU A 21 8.06 6.78 -3.12
C LEU A 21 6.78 7.57 -2.75
N SER A 22 6.89 8.84 -2.38
CA SER A 22 5.76 9.67 -1.97
C SER A 22 5.58 10.84 -2.92
N ASN A 23 4.31 11.15 -3.19
CA ASN A 23 3.93 12.18 -4.14
C ASN A 23 2.82 13.08 -3.61
N SER A 24 2.34 12.89 -2.37
CA SER A 24 1.20 13.63 -1.84
C SER A 24 1.64 14.68 -0.83
N PRO A 25 1.16 15.94 -0.93
CA PRO A 25 1.38 16.95 0.10
C PRO A 25 0.72 16.57 1.45
N TYR A 26 -0.22 15.63 1.44
CA TYR A 26 -0.78 15.05 2.67
C TYR A 26 0.21 14.14 3.41
N ALA A 27 1.36 13.82 2.81
CA ALA A 27 2.42 13.04 3.46
C ALA A 27 3.13 13.80 4.61
N VAL A 28 2.84 15.08 4.81
CA VAL A 28 3.30 15.85 5.97
C VAL A 28 2.77 15.25 7.28
N TYR A 29 1.55 14.69 7.26
CA TYR A 29 0.89 14.22 8.46
C TYR A 29 1.29 12.78 8.84
N GLY A 30 1.58 12.58 10.13
CA GLY A 30 1.85 11.26 10.70
C GLY A 30 2.99 10.51 10.02
N ILE A 31 2.72 9.25 9.66
CA ILE A 31 3.68 8.33 9.04
C ILE A 31 3.86 8.51 7.52
N GLY A 32 3.32 9.59 6.95
CA GLY A 32 3.36 9.86 5.51
C GLY A 32 2.12 9.38 4.75
N ASP A 33 2.23 9.38 3.42
CA ASP A 33 1.16 8.90 2.54
C ASP A 33 1.09 7.37 2.59
N VAL A 34 0.03 6.85 3.21
CA VAL A 34 -0.20 5.41 3.33
C VAL A 34 -0.53 4.85 1.95
N LYS A 35 0.32 3.95 1.48
CA LYS A 35 0.08 3.17 0.27
C LYS A 35 -0.93 2.09 0.66
N TYR A 36 -2.10 2.13 0.03
CA TYR A 36 -3.16 1.18 0.34
C TYR A 36 -2.70 -0.24 -0.01
N ASP A 37 -2.53 -1.06 1.04
CA ASP A 37 -2.02 -2.45 1.02
C ASP A 37 -2.94 -3.32 0.17
N ASN A 38 -2.63 -3.48 -1.12
CA ASN A 38 -3.34 -4.41 -1.98
C ASN A 38 -2.54 -4.80 -3.23
N THR A 39 -2.51 -6.12 -3.46
CA THR A 39 -2.03 -6.75 -4.68
C THR A 39 -2.74 -6.17 -5.91
N ILE A 40 -2.18 -6.40 -7.11
CA ILE A 40 -2.80 -5.95 -8.36
C ILE A 40 -4.22 -6.48 -8.50
N GLU A 41 -4.45 -7.74 -8.14
CA GLU A 41 -5.78 -8.35 -8.21
C GLU A 41 -6.79 -7.62 -7.33
N THR A 42 -6.45 -7.43 -6.05
CA THR A 42 -7.35 -6.80 -5.10
C THR A 42 -7.60 -5.33 -5.46
N SER A 43 -6.54 -4.59 -5.82
CA SER A 43 -6.67 -3.19 -6.22
C SER A 43 -7.48 -3.02 -7.51
N SER A 44 -7.37 -3.95 -8.45
CA SER A 44 -8.19 -3.97 -9.68
C SER A 44 -9.67 -4.30 -9.43
N MET A 45 -10.03 -4.77 -8.24
CA MET A 45 -11.40 -5.04 -7.79
C MET A 45 -11.87 -4.05 -6.72
N GLY A 46 -11.40 -2.81 -6.78
CA GLY A 46 -11.78 -1.76 -5.83
C GLY A 46 -11.22 -1.94 -4.40
N GLY A 47 -10.30 -2.87 -4.16
CA GLY A 47 -9.73 -3.13 -2.83
C GLY A 47 -10.34 -4.32 -2.08
N ILE A 48 -11.19 -5.12 -2.75
CA ILE A 48 -11.89 -6.23 -2.11
C ILE A 48 -10.96 -7.42 -1.86
N SER A 49 -10.68 -7.70 -0.59
CA SER A 49 -9.91 -8.87 -0.14
C SER A 49 -10.67 -9.73 0.86
N THR A 50 -11.62 -9.18 1.61
CA THR A 50 -12.21 -9.84 2.78
C THR A 50 -13.08 -11.04 2.44
N ALA A 51 -13.80 -11.03 1.33
CA ALA A 51 -14.59 -12.18 0.85
C ALA A 51 -14.08 -12.75 -0.49
N PHE A 52 -12.90 -12.33 -0.94
CA PHE A 52 -12.33 -12.78 -2.21
C PHE A 52 -11.43 -14.00 -2.01
N ILE A 53 -11.82 -15.12 -2.61
CA ILE A 53 -11.00 -16.33 -2.78
C ILE A 53 -10.75 -16.50 -4.28
N SER A 54 -9.50 -16.70 -4.68
CA SER A 54 -9.17 -16.94 -6.09
C SER A 54 -9.52 -18.37 -6.51
N ASP A 55 -10.11 -18.53 -7.69
CA ASP A 55 -10.47 -19.84 -8.25
C ASP A 55 -9.44 -20.36 -9.26
N PHE A 56 -8.75 -19.45 -9.95
CA PHE A 56 -7.99 -19.76 -11.17
C PHE A 56 -6.51 -19.39 -11.08
N SER A 57 -6.19 -18.40 -10.24
CA SER A 57 -4.81 -18.01 -9.94
C SER A 57 -4.46 -18.55 -8.56
N SER A 58 -3.38 -19.33 -8.45
CA SER A 58 -2.87 -19.73 -7.13
C SER A 58 -2.23 -18.52 -6.47
N ASN A 59 -3.07 -17.59 -6.02
CA ASN A 59 -2.68 -16.32 -5.43
C ASN A 59 -3.08 -16.31 -3.97
N PHE A 60 -2.11 -16.02 -3.12
CA PHE A 60 -2.31 -15.97 -1.69
C PHE A 60 -2.88 -14.60 -1.30
N ASN A 61 -4.06 -14.60 -0.68
CA ASN A 61 -4.71 -13.43 -0.15
C ASN A 61 -4.14 -13.10 1.24
N PHE A 62 -3.30 -12.08 1.29
CA PHE A 62 -2.76 -11.53 2.55
C PHE A 62 -3.76 -10.63 3.27
N GLY A 63 -4.69 -9.98 2.55
CA GLY A 63 -5.69 -9.08 3.12
C GLY A 63 -6.68 -9.79 4.04
N ASN A 64 -7.13 -10.99 3.66
CA ASN A 64 -7.77 -11.94 4.57
C ASN A 64 -7.01 -13.28 4.55
N PRO A 65 -6.19 -13.58 5.59
CA PRO A 65 -5.40 -14.80 5.61
C PRO A 65 -6.25 -16.09 5.58
N ALA A 66 -7.55 -16.03 5.89
CA ALA A 66 -8.45 -17.18 5.79
C ALA A 66 -8.91 -17.52 4.37
N ASN A 67 -8.77 -16.60 3.40
CA ASN A 67 -9.27 -16.74 2.03
C ASN A 67 -8.30 -17.49 1.10
N ASN A 68 -7.63 -18.52 1.61
CA ASN A 68 -6.59 -19.25 0.87
C ASN A 68 -6.94 -20.73 0.65
N ASN A 69 -8.22 -21.07 0.69
CA ASN A 69 -8.70 -22.46 0.61
C ASN A 69 -8.37 -23.15 -0.70
N ASN A 70 -8.44 -22.41 -1.80
CA ASN A 70 -8.19 -22.90 -3.16
C ASN A 70 -6.73 -22.72 -3.57
N PHE A 71 -5.84 -22.33 -2.64
CA PHE A 71 -4.42 -22.16 -2.90
C PHE A 71 -3.70 -23.52 -2.94
N GLU A 72 -3.35 -23.98 -4.14
CA GLU A 72 -2.81 -25.33 -4.36
C GLU A 72 -1.37 -25.38 -4.88
N LEU A 73 -0.82 -24.26 -5.34
CA LEU A 73 0.51 -24.19 -5.93
C LEU A 73 1.37 -23.19 -5.18
N THR A 74 2.67 -23.46 -5.11
CA THR A 74 3.61 -22.46 -4.61
C THR A 74 3.65 -21.30 -5.60
N SER A 75 3.49 -20.08 -5.11
CA SER A 75 3.42 -18.88 -5.94
C SER A 75 4.50 -17.88 -5.54
N ILE A 76 5.11 -17.24 -6.54
CA ILE A 76 5.96 -16.06 -6.36
C ILE A 76 5.33 -14.92 -7.15
N LYS A 77 5.13 -13.78 -6.47
CA LYS A 77 4.67 -12.54 -7.11
C LYS A 77 5.68 -11.42 -6.96
N LEU A 78 5.82 -10.66 -8.04
CA LEU A 78 6.58 -9.42 -8.10
C LEU A 78 5.70 -8.37 -8.77
N GLU A 79 5.42 -7.27 -8.08
CA GLU A 79 4.53 -6.21 -8.58
C GLU A 79 5.23 -4.86 -8.46
N ALA A 80 5.15 -4.04 -9.52
CA ALA A 80 5.58 -2.67 -9.54
C ALA A 80 4.38 -1.74 -9.77
N THR A 81 4.40 -0.59 -9.12
CA THR A 81 3.37 0.44 -9.23
C THR A 81 4.00 1.72 -9.76
N ASN A 82 3.32 2.35 -10.71
CA ASN A 82 3.56 3.70 -11.18
C ASN A 82 2.36 4.57 -10.76
N GLU A 83 2.61 5.56 -9.90
CA GLU A 83 1.61 6.51 -9.41
C GLU A 83 1.81 7.87 -10.09
N ASN A 84 0.74 8.40 -10.67
CA ASN A 84 0.71 9.74 -11.26
C ASN A 84 -0.32 10.57 -10.54
N ASN A 85 0.11 11.67 -9.92
CA ASN A 85 -0.75 12.53 -9.12
C ASN A 85 -0.76 13.94 -9.69
N TYR A 86 -1.96 14.50 -9.83
CA TYR A 86 -2.22 15.84 -10.34
C TYR A 86 -2.93 16.66 -9.25
N PHE A 87 -2.20 17.61 -8.67
CA PHE A 87 -2.67 18.48 -7.60
C PHE A 87 -3.19 19.80 -8.13
N LYS A 88 -4.27 20.27 -7.53
CA LYS A 88 -4.85 21.60 -7.74
C LYS A 88 -5.26 22.19 -6.40
N THR A 89 -5.04 23.48 -6.21
CA THR A 89 -5.60 24.29 -5.12
C THR A 89 -6.03 25.64 -5.66
N ASP A 90 -7.08 26.20 -5.08
CA ASP A 90 -7.56 27.56 -5.40
C ASP A 90 -6.64 28.63 -4.78
N TYR A 91 -5.73 28.25 -3.87
CA TYR A 91 -4.67 29.11 -3.38
C TYR A 91 -3.67 29.43 -4.52
N ASN A 92 -3.69 30.69 -4.96
CA ASN A 92 -2.89 31.19 -6.09
C ASN A 92 -3.05 30.39 -7.39
N ASN A 93 -4.15 29.65 -7.57
CA ASN A 93 -4.40 28.76 -8.71
C ASN A 93 -3.26 27.76 -8.99
N THR A 94 -2.61 27.28 -7.93
CA THR A 94 -1.41 26.45 -8.05
C THR A 94 -1.74 25.05 -8.57
N LYS A 95 -0.96 24.58 -9.55
CA LYS A 95 -1.02 23.21 -10.09
C LYS A 95 0.32 22.53 -9.92
N SER A 96 0.31 21.26 -9.56
CA SER A 96 1.54 20.46 -9.46
C SER A 96 1.29 19.04 -9.93
N THR A 97 2.29 18.45 -10.57
CA THR A 97 2.25 17.05 -11.01
C THR A 97 3.41 16.31 -10.36
N LYS A 98 3.15 15.12 -9.86
CA LYS A 98 4.16 14.24 -9.24
C LYS A 98 4.02 12.82 -9.77
N HIS A 99 5.16 12.18 -10.01
CA HIS A 99 5.26 10.84 -10.56
C HIS A 99 6.17 10.00 -9.67
N SER A 100 5.77 8.75 -9.39
CA SER A 100 6.57 7.80 -8.62
C SER A 100 6.41 6.43 -9.22
N THR A 101 7.52 5.72 -9.37
CA THR A 101 7.53 4.31 -9.76
C THR A 101 8.27 3.59 -8.66
N TYR A 102 7.72 2.48 -8.16
CA TYR A 102 8.36 1.68 -7.13
C TYR A 102 7.91 0.22 -7.18
N LEU A 103 8.73 -0.65 -6.58
CA LEU A 103 8.36 -2.04 -6.36
C LEU A 103 7.33 -2.11 -5.22
N SER A 104 6.10 -2.44 -5.56
CA SER A 104 4.96 -2.37 -4.65
C SER A 104 4.69 -3.66 -3.90
N ASN A 105 5.15 -4.81 -4.38
CA ASN A 105 4.93 -6.08 -3.71
C ASN A 105 5.96 -7.13 -4.13
N ILE A 106 6.52 -7.83 -3.15
CA ILE A 106 7.17 -9.13 -3.33
C ILE A 106 6.48 -10.11 -2.40
N SER A 107 5.95 -11.21 -2.93
CA SER A 107 5.40 -12.26 -2.08
C SER A 107 5.74 -13.66 -2.56
N ILE A 108 5.83 -14.57 -1.60
CA ILE A 108 6.00 -15.99 -1.82
C ILE A 108 5.03 -16.75 -0.91
N ALA A 109 4.35 -17.75 -1.45
CA ALA A 109 3.38 -18.52 -0.68
C ALA A 109 3.43 -20.00 -1.03
N PHE A 110 3.16 -20.84 -0.04
CA PHE A 110 3.35 -22.28 -0.07
C PHE A 110 2.10 -23.01 0.46
N PRO A 111 1.58 -23.99 -0.29
CA PRO A 111 0.54 -24.89 0.20
C PRO A 111 1.17 -26.03 0.99
N ILE A 112 1.55 -25.78 2.25
CA ILE A 112 2.26 -26.75 3.12
C ILE A 112 1.50 -28.08 3.21
N SER A 113 0.17 -28.04 3.29
CA SER A 113 -0.68 -29.22 3.19
C SER A 113 -2.02 -28.90 2.50
N SER A 114 -2.92 -29.88 2.43
CA SER A 114 -4.30 -29.65 2.00
C SER A 114 -5.07 -28.71 2.93
N LYS A 115 -4.66 -28.60 4.21
CA LYS A 115 -5.32 -27.77 5.22
C LYS A 115 -4.55 -26.50 5.58
N ILE A 116 -3.22 -26.52 5.52
CA ILE A 116 -2.37 -25.41 5.97
C ILE A 116 -1.70 -24.76 4.77
N LYS A 117 -1.86 -23.44 4.65
CA LYS A 117 -1.19 -22.61 3.64
C LYS A 117 -0.42 -21.51 4.35
N MET A 118 0.73 -21.12 3.81
CA MET A 118 1.58 -20.09 4.39
C MET A 118 2.01 -19.09 3.31
N GLY A 119 2.13 -17.82 3.67
CA GLY A 119 2.61 -16.76 2.79
C GLY A 119 3.57 -15.82 3.52
N LEU A 120 4.55 -15.31 2.78
CA LEU A 120 5.42 -14.20 3.18
C LEU A 120 5.27 -13.08 2.16
N LEU A 121 5.13 -11.85 2.64
CA LEU A 121 4.99 -10.66 1.79
C LEU A 121 5.88 -9.54 2.30
N TYR A 122 6.46 -8.79 1.37
CA TYR A 122 7.17 -7.56 1.62
C TYR A 122 6.61 -6.46 0.71
N GLN A 123 6.33 -5.29 1.29
CA GLN A 123 5.95 -4.11 0.51
C GLN A 123 6.24 -2.80 1.25
N PRO A 124 6.42 -1.68 0.53
CA PRO A 124 6.34 -0.36 1.12
C PRO A 124 4.92 -0.08 1.64
N TYR A 125 4.80 0.37 2.89
CA TYR A 125 3.50 0.65 3.53
C TYR A 125 3.16 2.13 3.51
N SER A 126 4.11 3.01 3.82
CA SER A 126 3.92 4.46 3.70
C SER A 126 5.23 5.12 3.31
N SER A 127 5.11 6.31 2.72
CA SER A 127 6.27 7.09 2.32
C SER A 127 6.05 8.56 2.59
N LYS A 128 7.13 9.22 3.01
CA LYS A 128 7.20 10.66 3.20
C LYS A 128 8.22 11.21 2.21
N SER A 129 7.78 12.10 1.32
CA SER A 129 8.64 12.80 0.36
C SER A 129 7.92 14.09 -0.03
N TYR A 130 8.36 15.18 0.58
CA TYR A 130 7.89 16.52 0.24
C TYR A 130 9.02 17.52 0.50
N GLU A 131 8.98 18.61 -0.25
CA GLU A 131 9.82 19.77 -0.02
C GLU A 131 8.98 21.00 -0.32
N ILE A 132 8.80 21.85 0.69
CA ILE A 132 8.00 23.07 0.64
C ILE A 132 8.89 24.20 1.10
N ILE A 133 9.11 25.18 0.24
CA ILE A 133 9.86 26.38 0.54
C ILE A 133 8.87 27.54 0.55
N HIS A 134 8.80 28.25 1.67
CA HIS A 134 8.03 29.47 1.82
C HIS A 134 9.01 30.63 2.03
N THR A 135 8.88 31.66 1.21
CA THR A 135 9.68 32.88 1.33
C THR A 135 8.76 34.07 1.52
N GLU A 136 9.06 34.88 2.54
CA GLU A 136 8.36 36.13 2.83
C GLU A 136 9.35 37.29 2.80
N THR A 137 8.99 38.36 2.10
CA THR A 137 9.77 39.60 2.09
C THR A 137 9.06 40.61 2.99
N LEU A 138 9.70 41.02 4.08
CA LEU A 138 9.17 42.04 4.96
C LEU A 138 9.38 43.44 4.37
N GLY A 139 8.64 44.43 4.90
CA GLY A 139 8.67 45.82 4.42
C GLY A 139 10.01 46.54 4.59
N ASP A 140 10.94 45.96 5.35
CA ASP A 140 12.32 46.41 5.51
C ASP A 140 13.28 45.85 4.43
N GLY A 141 12.77 45.03 3.51
CA GLY A 141 13.53 44.40 2.42
C GLY A 141 14.21 43.08 2.82
N ASN A 142 14.11 42.64 4.07
CA ASN A 142 14.65 41.35 4.50
C ASN A 142 13.77 40.20 3.97
N VAL A 143 14.42 39.13 3.51
CA VAL A 143 13.75 37.92 3.03
C VAL A 143 13.93 36.82 4.06
N TYR A 144 12.81 36.30 4.57
CA TYR A 144 12.78 35.13 5.43
C TYR A 144 12.44 33.89 4.61
N GLY A 145 13.20 32.82 4.82
CA GLY A 145 13.01 31.53 4.17
C GLY A 145 12.67 30.46 5.20
N ASN A 146 11.60 29.72 4.95
CA ASN A 146 11.22 28.55 5.72
C ASN A 146 11.11 27.33 4.79
N LYS A 147 11.91 26.30 5.05
CA LYS A 147 11.98 25.10 4.24
C LYS A 147 11.57 23.88 5.07
N PHE A 148 10.48 23.27 4.66
CA PHE A 148 9.98 22.01 5.22
C PHE A 148 10.31 20.87 4.27
N LYS A 149 11.11 19.90 4.72
CA LYS A 149 11.50 18.72 3.96
C LYS A 149 11.17 17.47 4.75
N GLY A 150 10.37 16.58 4.16
CA GLY A 150 10.07 15.27 4.71
C GLY A 150 10.66 14.18 3.83
N SER A 151 11.32 13.18 4.40
CA SER A 151 11.85 12.04 3.65
C SER A 151 11.74 10.72 4.44
N GLY A 152 11.70 9.60 3.73
CA GLY A 152 11.73 8.27 4.33
C GLY A 152 10.57 7.37 3.90
N THR A 153 10.71 6.08 4.23
CA THR A 153 9.75 5.04 3.87
C THR A 153 9.58 4.10 5.05
N LEU A 154 8.33 3.76 5.34
CA LEU A 154 7.96 2.68 6.25
C LEU A 154 7.62 1.45 5.41
N ASN A 155 8.32 0.34 5.65
CA ASN A 155 8.08 -0.92 4.96
C ASN A 155 7.30 -1.87 5.87
N THR A 156 6.63 -2.85 5.27
CA THR A 156 6.00 -3.95 6.00
C THR A 156 6.50 -5.29 5.47
N ALA A 157 6.84 -6.17 6.42
CA ALA A 157 7.04 -7.59 6.17
C ALA A 157 5.92 -8.35 6.87
N GLN A 158 5.25 -9.25 6.15
CA GLN A 158 4.08 -9.97 6.64
C GLN A 158 4.32 -11.47 6.54
N ALA A 159 3.88 -12.20 7.55
CA ALA A 159 3.82 -13.66 7.54
C ALA A 159 2.39 -14.09 7.85
N ALA A 160 1.79 -14.86 6.95
CA ALA A 160 0.40 -15.28 7.05
C ALA A 160 0.28 -16.81 7.02
N VAL A 161 -0.66 -17.34 7.79
CA VAL A 161 -1.03 -18.75 7.82
C VAL A 161 -2.54 -18.86 7.68
N SER A 162 -2.97 -19.77 6.81
CA SER A 162 -4.37 -20.15 6.62
C SER A 162 -4.58 -21.59 7.07
N TYR A 163 -5.68 -21.84 7.78
CA TYR A 163 -6.11 -23.16 8.21
C TYR A 163 -7.53 -23.46 7.73
N LYS A 164 -7.65 -24.49 6.90
CA LYS A 164 -8.93 -25.02 6.41
C LYS A 164 -9.49 -26.02 7.42
N VAL A 165 -10.57 -25.61 8.12
CA VAL A 165 -11.23 -26.44 9.14
C VAL A 165 -12.06 -27.53 8.46
N ASN A 166 -12.89 -27.12 7.52
CA ASN A 166 -13.70 -28.02 6.69
C ASN A 166 -13.77 -27.47 5.24
N SER A 167 -14.61 -28.05 4.38
CA SER A 167 -14.74 -27.60 2.98
C SER A 167 -15.19 -26.14 2.85
N ASN A 168 -15.92 -25.62 3.84
CA ASN A 168 -16.59 -24.33 3.76
C ASN A 168 -15.98 -23.27 4.67
N LEU A 169 -15.44 -23.66 5.82
CA LEU A 169 -14.96 -22.76 6.88
C LEU A 169 -13.44 -22.79 7.02
N SER A 170 -12.87 -21.59 7.07
CA SER A 170 -11.44 -21.38 7.29
C SER A 170 -11.14 -20.21 8.19
N PHE A 171 -9.99 -20.31 8.84
CA PHE A 171 -9.42 -19.26 9.67
C PHE A 171 -8.02 -18.94 9.20
N GLY A 172 -7.55 -17.74 9.49
CA GLY A 172 -6.20 -17.34 9.20
C GLY A 172 -5.68 -16.34 10.22
N ALA A 173 -4.37 -16.30 10.33
CA ALA A 173 -3.65 -15.32 11.13
C ALA A 173 -2.50 -14.75 10.30
N ARG A 174 -2.24 -13.45 10.44
CA ARG A 174 -1.14 -12.76 9.79
C ARG A 174 -0.44 -11.88 10.82
N ALA A 175 0.87 -12.03 10.94
CA ALA A 175 1.71 -11.09 11.67
C ALA A 175 2.28 -10.07 10.68
N ASN A 176 2.16 -8.78 10.99
CA ASN A 176 2.75 -7.71 10.18
C ASN A 176 3.79 -6.98 11.01
N PHE A 177 4.99 -6.87 10.46
CA PHE A 177 6.12 -6.14 11.03
C PHE A 177 6.35 -4.87 10.21
N TYR A 178 6.22 -3.72 10.85
CA TYR A 178 6.48 -2.42 10.24
C TYR A 178 7.84 -1.91 10.69
N PHE A 179 8.65 -1.49 9.72
CA PHE A 179 9.98 -1.00 10.01
C PHE A 179 10.43 0.08 9.01
N GLY A 180 11.08 1.11 9.52
CA GLY A 180 11.58 2.21 8.71
C GLY A 180 11.92 3.43 9.54
N ASN A 181 12.51 4.41 8.86
CA ASN A 181 12.81 5.70 9.45
C ASN A 181 12.11 6.78 8.62
N LEU A 182 11.50 7.74 9.32
CA LEU A 182 10.91 8.93 8.74
C LEU A 182 11.65 10.14 9.29
N TYR A 183 11.99 11.05 8.39
CA TYR A 183 12.74 12.27 8.69
C TYR A 183 11.89 13.47 8.36
N ASP A 184 11.85 14.43 9.27
CA ASP A 184 11.25 15.74 9.09
C ASP A 184 12.32 16.78 9.41
N LEU A 185 12.62 17.64 8.44
CA LEU A 185 13.56 18.74 8.56
C LEU A 185 12.80 20.04 8.33
N ASN A 186 12.87 20.94 9.29
CA ASN A 186 12.37 22.30 9.19
C ASN A 186 13.54 23.26 9.33
N GLU A 187 13.82 24.03 8.29
CA GLU A 187 14.92 24.99 8.25
C GLU A 187 14.38 26.40 8.17
N PHE A 188 14.92 27.27 9.02
CA PHE A 188 14.60 28.69 9.04
C PHE A 188 15.88 29.50 8.79
N THR A 189 15.79 30.46 7.89
CA THR A 189 16.88 31.38 7.56
C THR A 189 16.34 32.77 7.19
N ALA A 190 17.21 33.77 7.26
CA ALA A 190 16.93 35.14 6.84
C ALA A 190 18.06 35.63 5.93
N SER A 191 17.77 36.56 5.02
CA SER A 191 18.75 37.09 4.06
C SER A 191 19.99 37.71 4.70
N ASN A 192 19.89 38.16 5.95
CA ASN A 192 20.99 38.74 6.73
C ASN A 192 21.59 37.76 7.76
N ALA A 193 21.14 36.50 7.78
CA ALA A 193 21.64 35.49 8.70
C ALA A 193 22.78 34.68 8.07
N GLU A 194 23.90 34.56 8.79
CA GLU A 194 25.03 33.72 8.36
C GLU A 194 24.77 32.22 8.55
N LEU A 195 23.87 31.88 9.48
CA LEU A 195 23.55 30.50 9.84
C LEU A 195 22.05 30.21 9.62
N ILE A 196 21.77 28.97 9.25
CA ILE A 196 20.45 28.37 9.17
C ILE A 196 20.15 27.73 10.52
N ASN A 197 18.94 27.91 11.03
CA ASN A 197 18.44 27.14 12.17
C ASN A 197 17.62 25.95 11.66
N GLY A 198 18.03 24.73 12.03
CA GLY A 198 17.41 23.49 11.60
C GLY A 198 16.82 22.71 12.76
N TYR A 199 15.57 22.29 12.58
CA TYR A 199 14.86 21.36 13.46
C TYR A 199 14.72 20.03 12.73
N GLU A 200 15.49 19.04 13.17
CA GLU A 200 15.49 17.70 12.58
C GLU A 200 14.81 16.71 13.52
N THR A 201 13.85 15.98 12.97
CA THR A 201 13.17 14.88 13.65
C THR A 201 13.38 13.60 12.89
N LYS A 202 13.78 12.56 13.60
CA LYS A 202 13.86 11.20 13.09
C LYS A 202 12.96 10.30 13.91
N ASN A 203 11.95 9.74 13.26
CA ASN A 203 11.07 8.73 13.81
C ASN A 203 11.52 7.36 13.32
N SER A 204 12.12 6.56 14.21
CA SER A 204 12.41 5.16 13.95
C SER A 204 11.25 4.30 14.42
N ILE A 205 10.63 3.60 13.49
CA ILE A 205 9.45 2.78 13.75
C ILE A 205 9.86 1.32 13.68
N LYS A 206 9.58 0.57 14.74
CA LYS A 206 9.62 -0.90 14.78
C LYS A 206 8.38 -1.38 15.52
N ASN A 207 7.46 -1.98 14.78
CA ASN A 207 6.15 -2.27 15.33
C ASN A 207 5.57 -3.57 14.77
N PHE A 208 4.83 -4.29 15.61
CA PHE A 208 4.10 -5.49 15.20
C PHE A 208 2.58 -5.31 15.37
N ASN A 209 1.83 -5.89 14.44
CA ASN A 209 0.41 -6.17 14.65
C ASN A 209 0.04 -7.54 14.11
N PHE A 210 -1.19 -7.93 14.43
CA PHE A 210 -1.75 -9.20 14.08
C PHE A 210 -3.11 -8.98 13.42
N THR A 211 -3.32 -9.60 12.26
CA THR A 211 -4.62 -9.70 11.61
C THR A 211 -5.14 -11.12 11.80
N LEU A 212 -6.34 -11.25 12.35
CA LEU A 212 -7.12 -12.49 12.30
C LEU A 212 -8.13 -12.40 11.17
N GLY A 213 -8.36 -13.52 10.50
CA GLY A 213 -9.33 -13.64 9.42
C GLY A 213 -10.20 -14.87 9.58
N SER A 214 -11.44 -14.76 9.14
CA SER A 214 -12.36 -15.88 8.98
C SER A 214 -13.00 -15.83 7.59
N SER A 215 -13.37 -16.99 7.08
CA SER A 215 -14.01 -17.14 5.78
C SER A 215 -14.96 -18.32 5.78
N TYR A 216 -16.16 -18.10 5.26
CA TYR A 216 -17.15 -19.12 4.97
C TYR A 216 -17.49 -19.07 3.47
N GLN A 217 -17.21 -20.15 2.75
CA GLN A 217 -17.57 -20.33 1.35
C GLN A 217 -18.48 -21.54 1.21
N SER A 218 -19.65 -21.35 0.61
CA SER A 218 -20.53 -22.45 0.20
C SER A 218 -20.63 -22.48 -1.31
N VAL A 219 -20.47 -23.66 -1.89
CA VAL A 219 -20.66 -23.92 -3.33
C VAL A 219 -21.87 -24.82 -3.47
N ASP A 220 -22.84 -24.41 -4.29
CA ASP A 220 -24.05 -25.19 -4.56
C ASP A 220 -23.82 -26.20 -5.69
N ARG A 221 -24.84 -27.00 -6.03
CA ARG A 221 -24.74 -28.01 -7.11
C ARG A 221 -24.66 -27.42 -8.51
N ASN A 222 -24.95 -26.14 -8.66
CA ASN A 222 -24.93 -25.41 -9.93
C ASN A 222 -23.66 -24.54 -10.05
N ASP A 223 -22.64 -24.85 -9.26
CA ASP A 223 -21.36 -24.14 -9.18
C ASP A 223 -21.48 -22.65 -8.78
N HIS A 224 -22.61 -22.24 -8.18
CA HIS A 224 -22.70 -20.93 -7.56
C HIS A 224 -22.01 -20.95 -6.20
N LYS A 225 -21.24 -19.90 -5.95
CA LYS A 225 -20.50 -19.73 -4.72
C LYS A 225 -20.98 -18.50 -3.97
N LEU A 226 -21.20 -18.67 -2.67
CA LEU A 226 -21.41 -17.59 -1.71
C LEU A 226 -20.22 -17.57 -0.76
N THR A 227 -19.54 -16.42 -0.64
CA THR A 227 -18.42 -16.23 0.28
C THR A 227 -18.71 -15.09 1.24
N ILE A 228 -18.54 -15.33 2.52
CA ILE A 228 -18.61 -14.33 3.58
C ILE A 228 -17.27 -14.35 4.29
N GLY A 229 -16.69 -13.19 4.53
CA GLY A 229 -15.45 -13.10 5.29
C GLY A 229 -15.44 -11.93 6.25
N ALA A 230 -14.59 -12.04 7.26
CA ALA A 230 -14.32 -10.99 8.21
C ALA A 230 -12.84 -10.98 8.59
N THR A 231 -12.31 -9.79 8.87
CA THR A 231 -10.95 -9.63 9.40
C THR A 231 -10.93 -8.62 10.52
N ALA A 232 -10.00 -8.80 11.46
CA ALA A 232 -9.73 -7.87 12.54
C ALA A 232 -8.21 -7.75 12.72
N THR A 233 -7.69 -6.53 12.65
CA THR A 233 -6.28 -6.22 12.91
C THR A 233 -6.14 -5.48 14.21
N PHE A 234 -5.28 -5.98 15.08
CA PHE A 234 -4.98 -5.44 16.40
C PHE A 234 -3.49 -5.61 16.72
N GLY A 235 -2.94 -4.77 17.59
CA GLY A 235 -1.55 -4.88 18.03
C GLY A 235 -1.08 -3.60 18.70
N ASN A 236 -0.31 -3.72 19.78
CA ASN A 236 0.13 -2.60 20.61
C ASN A 236 1.58 -2.75 21.09
N THR A 237 2.45 -3.31 20.24
CA THR A 237 3.88 -3.45 20.53
C THR A 237 4.68 -2.50 19.66
N SER A 238 4.42 -1.20 19.81
CA SER A 238 5.17 -0.14 19.14
C SER A 238 6.36 0.27 20.01
N ASN A 239 7.55 0.18 19.44
CA ASN A 239 8.73 0.91 19.91
C ASN A 239 9.01 1.99 18.87
N MET A 240 8.26 3.09 18.92
CA MET A 240 8.60 4.28 18.12
C MET A 240 9.56 5.15 18.91
N THR A 241 10.78 5.28 18.40
CA THR A 241 11.78 6.19 18.97
C THR A 241 11.84 7.45 18.11
N THR A 242 11.55 8.59 18.73
CA THR A 242 11.61 9.91 18.10
C THR A 242 12.85 10.63 18.62
N GLU A 243 13.82 10.84 17.75
CA GLU A 243 15.00 11.66 18.00
C GLU A 243 14.74 13.07 17.44
N TYR A 244 14.96 14.09 18.26
CA TYR A 244 14.84 15.49 17.88
C TYR A 244 16.18 16.19 18.10
N VAL A 245 16.61 16.95 17.09
CA VAL A 245 17.83 17.75 17.13
C VAL A 245 17.49 19.16 16.62
N ASN A 246 17.77 20.16 17.44
CA ASN A 246 17.80 21.56 17.04
C ASN A 246 19.27 21.98 16.88
N SER A 247 19.64 22.45 15.71
CA SER A 247 21.01 22.89 15.42
C SER A 247 21.06 24.16 14.57
N THR A 248 22.21 24.83 14.60
CA THR A 248 22.53 25.92 13.68
C THR A 248 23.73 25.56 12.84
N TYR A 249 23.67 25.77 11.52
CA TYR A 249 24.71 25.39 10.57
C TYR A 249 24.63 26.25 9.31
N TYR A 250 25.63 26.15 8.43
CA TYR A 250 25.51 26.58 7.03
C TYR A 250 25.78 25.39 6.10
N TYR A 251 25.33 25.49 4.85
CA TYR A 251 25.65 24.48 3.84
C TYR A 251 26.98 24.79 3.17
N SER A 252 27.88 23.81 3.09
CA SER A 252 29.09 23.92 2.25
C SER A 252 28.73 23.79 0.77
N ASP A 253 29.69 24.06 -0.13
CA ASP A 253 29.51 23.97 -1.59
C ASP A 253 29.06 22.58 -2.09
N VAL A 254 29.10 21.55 -1.23
CA VAL A 254 28.71 20.16 -1.54
C VAL A 254 27.42 19.75 -0.81
N ASP A 255 26.60 20.70 -0.36
CA ASP A 255 25.30 20.48 0.30
C ASP A 255 25.39 19.65 1.60
N VAL A 256 26.52 19.78 2.30
CA VAL A 256 26.79 19.17 3.61
C VAL A 256 26.72 20.24 4.69
N LYS A 257 26.02 19.95 5.81
CA LYS A 257 25.98 20.82 6.99
C LYS A 257 27.40 21.03 7.53
N ALA A 258 27.83 22.28 7.60
CA ALA A 258 29.12 22.70 8.14
C ALA A 258 28.91 23.64 9.34
N ASN A 259 29.87 23.63 10.27
CA ASN A 259 29.82 24.40 11.52
C ASN A 259 28.55 24.16 12.34
N GLU A 260 28.08 22.90 12.39
CA GLU A 260 26.86 22.53 13.10
C GLU A 260 27.05 22.65 14.61
N THR A 261 26.28 23.53 15.24
CA THR A 261 26.17 23.65 16.70
C THR A 261 24.83 23.11 17.14
N ILE A 262 24.84 22.07 17.99
CA ILE A 262 23.62 21.47 18.54
C ILE A 262 23.16 22.29 19.74
N ILE A 263 21.98 22.89 19.65
CA ILE A 263 21.34 23.67 20.71
C ILE A 263 20.60 22.74 21.65
N GLU A 264 19.88 21.78 21.09
CA GLU A 264 19.05 20.86 21.86
C GLU A 264 18.97 19.49 21.20
N LYS A 265 18.99 18.45 22.02
CA LYS A 265 18.74 17.08 21.59
C LYS A 265 17.82 16.38 22.57
N ARG A 266 16.72 15.83 22.07
CA ARG A 266 15.76 15.05 22.86
C ARG A 266 15.55 13.69 22.20
N SER A 267 15.31 12.67 23.00
CA SER A 267 14.86 11.37 22.53
C SER A 267 13.67 10.93 23.37
N THR A 268 12.60 10.53 22.73
CA THR A 268 11.41 10.00 23.38
C THR A 268 11.02 8.67 22.75
N SER A 269 10.55 7.75 23.59
CA SER A 269 9.94 6.50 23.13
C SER A 269 8.45 6.58 23.37
N SER A 270 7.65 6.27 22.36
CA SER A 270 6.20 6.23 22.50
C SER A 270 5.65 4.90 21.98
N ASN A 271 4.58 4.44 22.64
CA ASN A 271 3.91 3.18 22.30
C ASN A 271 2.69 3.40 21.39
N ASN A 272 2.51 4.61 20.85
CA ASN A 272 1.31 4.99 20.14
C ASN A 272 1.44 4.68 18.66
N LEU A 273 1.16 3.45 18.28
CA LEU A 273 0.77 3.18 16.91
C LEU A 273 0.05 1.85 16.88
N LEU A 274 -1.27 1.85 16.74
CA LEU A 274 -1.91 1.27 15.57
C LEU A 274 -3.43 1.18 15.72
N PRO A 275 -4.17 1.75 14.77
CA PRO A 275 -5.61 1.75 14.81
C PRO A 275 -6.17 0.33 14.65
N LEU A 276 -7.09 -0.02 15.54
CA LEU A 276 -7.98 -1.17 15.35
C LEU A 276 -8.64 -1.05 13.98
N GLN A 277 -8.44 -2.07 13.13
CA GLN A 277 -9.07 -2.18 11.83
C GLN A 277 -9.95 -3.42 11.80
N ALA A 278 -11.17 -3.29 11.27
CA ALA A 278 -12.06 -4.41 11.03
C ALA A 278 -12.64 -4.32 9.63
N SER A 279 -12.80 -5.45 8.97
CA SER A 279 -13.41 -5.51 7.64
C SER A 279 -14.41 -6.65 7.58
N VAL A 280 -15.52 -6.43 6.87
CA VAL A 280 -16.52 -7.46 6.57
C VAL A 280 -16.81 -7.40 5.08
N GLY A 281 -16.95 -8.56 4.45
CA GLY A 281 -17.28 -8.65 3.03
C GLY A 281 -18.19 -9.82 2.72
N VAL A 282 -18.93 -9.67 1.63
CA VAL A 282 -19.79 -10.71 1.06
C VAL A 282 -19.58 -10.73 -0.45
N GLY A 283 -19.42 -11.93 -1.01
CA GLY A 283 -19.28 -12.14 -2.43
C GLY A 283 -20.17 -13.27 -2.93
N TYR A 284 -20.61 -13.15 -4.17
CA TYR A 284 -21.41 -14.14 -4.87
C TYR A 284 -20.89 -14.29 -6.29
N GLY A 285 -20.94 -15.51 -6.82
CA GLY A 285 -20.46 -15.77 -8.17
C GLY A 285 -20.71 -17.19 -8.64
N SER A 286 -20.10 -17.53 -9.76
CA SER A 286 -19.99 -18.90 -10.26
C SER A 286 -18.52 -19.27 -10.42
N GLU A 287 -18.17 -20.49 -10.01
CA GLU A 287 -16.79 -20.99 -10.11
C GLU A 287 -16.26 -20.85 -11.54
N ASN A 288 -15.06 -20.28 -11.67
CA ASN A 288 -14.36 -20.13 -12.96
C ASN A 288 -15.10 -19.33 -14.04
N GLN A 289 -16.16 -18.57 -13.70
CA GLN A 289 -16.90 -17.75 -14.66
C GLN A 289 -16.96 -16.29 -14.25
N TRP A 290 -17.49 -16.00 -13.07
CA TRP A 290 -17.66 -14.62 -12.62
C TRP A 290 -17.81 -14.55 -11.11
N PHE A 291 -17.49 -13.39 -10.55
CA PHE A 291 -17.63 -13.13 -9.13
C PHE A 291 -17.84 -11.64 -8.90
N VAL A 292 -18.73 -11.32 -7.97
CA VAL A 292 -18.98 -9.95 -7.52
C VAL A 292 -18.94 -9.96 -5.99
N SER A 293 -18.41 -8.89 -5.40
CA SER A 293 -18.29 -8.76 -3.96
C SER A 293 -18.44 -7.31 -3.52
N GLY A 294 -18.86 -7.15 -2.27
CA GLY A 294 -18.90 -5.90 -1.55
C GLY A 294 -18.15 -6.04 -0.24
N GLN A 295 -17.49 -4.96 0.18
CA GLN A 295 -16.69 -4.92 1.40
C GLN A 295 -16.84 -3.57 2.09
N ILE A 296 -16.87 -3.62 3.43
CA ILE A 296 -16.79 -2.45 4.29
C ILE A 296 -15.57 -2.61 5.19
N ASP A 297 -14.70 -1.60 5.18
CA ASP A 297 -13.58 -1.48 6.09
C ASP A 297 -13.85 -0.36 7.09
N TYR A 298 -13.55 -0.63 8.36
CA TYR A 298 -13.54 0.33 9.44
C TYR A 298 -12.14 0.42 10.02
N LYS A 299 -11.66 1.65 10.23
CA LYS A 299 -10.38 1.93 10.88
C LYS A 299 -10.61 2.99 11.93
N LYS A 300 -10.33 2.64 13.20
CA LYS A 300 -10.45 3.57 14.32
C LYS A 300 -9.46 4.73 14.16
N GLY A 301 -9.88 5.94 14.50
CA GLY A 301 -9.00 7.09 14.60
C GLY A 301 -8.09 7.00 15.83
N GLU A 302 -6.90 7.58 15.73
CA GLU A 302 -5.96 7.68 16.85
C GLU A 302 -5.45 9.10 16.98
N SER A 303 -5.22 9.54 18.22
CA SER A 303 -4.55 10.81 18.49
C SER A 303 -3.04 10.59 18.48
N VAL A 304 -2.35 11.28 17.58
CA VAL A 304 -0.88 11.25 17.55
C VAL A 304 -0.36 12.60 17.97
N SER A 305 0.44 12.62 19.03
CA SER A 305 1.11 13.82 19.50
C SER A 305 2.43 13.97 18.76
N TYR A 306 2.55 15.02 17.94
CA TYR A 306 3.81 15.44 17.32
C TYR A 306 4.22 16.80 17.91
N PHE A 307 5.33 16.83 18.64
CA PHE A 307 5.93 18.06 19.18
C PHE A 307 4.96 18.98 19.94
N GLY A 308 4.16 18.42 20.85
CA GLY A 308 3.22 19.19 21.66
C GLY A 308 1.92 19.58 20.95
N ASN A 309 1.83 19.39 19.62
CA ASN A 309 0.58 19.48 18.88
C ASN A 309 -0.03 18.06 18.76
N SER A 310 -1.23 17.88 19.33
CA SER A 310 -2.02 16.66 19.14
C SER A 310 -2.76 16.76 17.82
N PHE A 311 -2.51 15.82 16.90
CA PHE A 311 -3.33 15.64 15.72
C PHE A 311 -4.28 14.46 15.95
N ASP A 312 -5.57 14.76 16.04
CA ASP A 312 -6.62 13.77 16.24
C ASP A 312 -7.07 13.22 14.89
N PHE A 313 -6.61 12.02 14.54
CA PHE A 313 -7.16 11.33 13.39
C PHE A 313 -8.58 10.86 13.71
N LYS A 314 -9.51 11.11 12.78
CA LYS A 314 -10.90 10.63 12.87
C LYS A 314 -11.00 9.18 12.42
N ASP A 315 -12.10 8.54 12.79
CA ASP A 315 -12.47 7.24 12.26
C ASP A 315 -12.63 7.30 10.73
N SER A 316 -12.10 6.27 10.06
CA SER A 316 -12.19 6.11 8.62
C SER A 316 -13.02 4.90 8.27
N TYR A 317 -13.82 5.04 7.21
CA TYR A 317 -14.66 3.98 6.68
C TYR A 317 -14.48 3.93 5.17
N ARG A 318 -14.34 2.72 4.63
CA ARG A 318 -14.25 2.49 3.19
C ARG A 318 -15.30 1.49 2.77
N ILE A 319 -16.01 1.82 1.69
CA ILE A 319 -16.97 0.93 1.04
C ILE A 319 -16.42 0.63 -0.35
N SER A 320 -16.31 -0.65 -0.67
CA SER A 320 -15.77 -1.13 -1.94
C SER A 320 -16.73 -2.13 -2.58
N ALA A 321 -16.87 -2.06 -3.90
CA ALA A 321 -17.66 -3.00 -4.69
C ALA A 321 -16.88 -3.34 -5.97
N GLY A 322 -16.92 -4.60 -6.40
CA GLY A 322 -16.08 -5.04 -7.51
C GLY A 322 -16.15 -6.53 -7.73
N GLY A 323 -15.42 -7.00 -8.73
CA GLY A 323 -15.54 -8.37 -9.18
C GLY A 323 -14.61 -8.71 -10.33
N TRP A 324 -14.77 -9.94 -10.80
CA TRP A 324 -14.04 -10.45 -11.95
C TRP A 324 -14.93 -11.26 -12.87
N TYR A 325 -14.52 -11.33 -14.13
CA TYR A 325 -15.19 -12.08 -15.18
C TYR A 325 -14.14 -12.83 -16.01
N LEU A 326 -14.36 -14.14 -16.18
CA LEU A 326 -13.55 -15.05 -16.97
C LEU A 326 -14.46 -15.70 -18.02
N PRO A 327 -14.43 -15.23 -19.28
CA PRO A 327 -15.41 -15.66 -20.28
C PRO A 327 -15.44 -17.16 -20.53
N ASN A 328 -14.26 -17.75 -20.79
CA ASN A 328 -14.12 -19.19 -20.98
C ASN A 328 -12.66 -19.60 -20.83
N TYR A 329 -12.34 -20.22 -19.70
CA TYR A 329 -10.99 -20.70 -19.38
C TYR A 329 -10.50 -21.82 -20.33
N ASN A 330 -11.42 -22.57 -20.95
CA ASN A 330 -11.14 -23.72 -21.82
C ASN A 330 -11.12 -23.40 -23.32
N ASN A 331 -11.30 -22.14 -23.72
CA ASN A 331 -11.34 -21.79 -25.14
C ASN A 331 -9.91 -21.73 -25.74
N PHE A 332 -9.51 -22.80 -26.44
CA PHE A 332 -8.21 -22.88 -27.12
C PHE A 332 -8.10 -21.98 -28.38
N ARG A 333 -9.23 -21.51 -28.93
CA ARG A 333 -9.26 -20.73 -30.17
C ARG A 333 -9.14 -19.23 -29.94
N SER A 334 -9.59 -18.72 -28.79
CA SER A 334 -9.58 -17.29 -28.48
C SER A 334 -8.80 -17.00 -27.20
N TYR A 335 -7.67 -16.30 -27.34
CA TYR A 335 -6.87 -15.86 -26.21
C TYR A 335 -7.64 -14.92 -25.29
N PHE A 336 -8.43 -14.01 -25.84
CA PHE A 336 -9.23 -13.04 -25.09
C PHE A 336 -10.29 -13.70 -24.19
N SER A 337 -10.80 -14.88 -24.58
CA SER A 337 -11.72 -15.64 -23.73
C SER A 337 -11.07 -16.20 -22.47
N ARG A 338 -9.73 -16.32 -22.45
CA ARG A 338 -8.93 -16.83 -21.33
C ARG A 338 -8.38 -15.71 -20.43
N ILE A 339 -8.64 -14.45 -20.78
CA ILE A 339 -8.25 -13.29 -19.98
C ILE A 339 -9.24 -13.13 -18.84
N VAL A 340 -8.73 -12.92 -17.63
CA VAL A 340 -9.54 -12.53 -16.48
C VAL A 340 -9.65 -11.03 -16.48
N TYR A 341 -10.87 -10.51 -16.56
CA TYR A 341 -11.17 -9.09 -16.45
C TYR A 341 -11.61 -8.79 -15.03
N ARG A 342 -11.05 -7.73 -14.44
CA ARG A 342 -11.38 -7.26 -13.09
C ARG A 342 -11.87 -5.83 -13.16
N TYR A 343 -12.82 -5.50 -12.30
CA TYR A 343 -13.39 -4.16 -12.19
C TYR A 343 -13.79 -3.89 -10.75
N GLY A 344 -13.76 -2.63 -10.34
CA GLY A 344 -14.25 -2.21 -9.04
C GLY A 344 -14.33 -0.71 -8.86
N ALA A 345 -14.94 -0.32 -7.76
CA ALA A 345 -15.08 1.05 -7.33
C ALA A 345 -15.03 1.10 -5.80
N PHE A 346 -14.58 2.23 -5.26
CA PHE A 346 -14.54 2.44 -3.82
C PHE A 346 -14.76 3.90 -3.46
N TYR A 347 -15.29 4.08 -2.26
CA TYR A 347 -15.39 5.36 -1.57
C TYR A 347 -14.81 5.20 -0.17
N GLU A 348 -13.95 6.14 0.22
CA GLU A 348 -13.27 6.14 1.50
C GLU A 348 -13.42 7.52 2.15
N LYS A 349 -14.03 7.54 3.34
CA LYS A 349 -13.99 8.70 4.21
C LYS A 349 -12.65 8.69 4.93
N GLY A 350 -11.80 9.69 4.65
CA GLY A 350 -10.46 9.76 5.22
C GLY A 350 -10.46 10.04 6.72
N ASN A 351 -9.34 9.73 7.37
CA ASN A 351 -9.10 9.98 8.78
C ASN A 351 -8.57 11.39 9.09
N ILE A 352 -8.32 12.21 8.05
CA ILE A 352 -7.82 13.57 8.18
C ILE A 352 -8.98 14.54 7.97
N GLU A 353 -9.15 15.46 8.94
CA GLU A 353 -10.09 16.57 8.87
C GLU A 353 -9.32 17.88 8.95
N LEU A 354 -9.46 18.73 7.93
CA LEU A 354 -8.79 20.03 7.83
C LEU A 354 -9.85 21.09 7.58
N ALA A 355 -9.83 22.18 8.37
CA ALA A 355 -10.79 23.28 8.28
C ALA A 355 -12.27 22.79 8.24
N GLY A 356 -12.61 21.77 9.04
CA GLY A 356 -13.96 21.18 9.08
C GLY A 356 -14.34 20.30 7.89
N ASN A 357 -13.43 20.06 6.94
CA ASN A 357 -13.65 19.19 5.79
C ASN A 357 -12.87 17.88 5.93
N SER A 358 -13.56 16.75 5.82
CA SER A 358 -12.91 15.43 5.73
C SER A 358 -12.27 15.23 4.35
N ILE A 359 -11.03 14.73 4.32
CA ILE A 359 -10.32 14.41 3.08
C ILE A 359 -10.77 13.05 2.56
N ASN A 360 -11.84 13.05 1.78
CA ASN A 360 -12.42 11.83 1.20
C ASN A 360 -11.66 11.39 -0.05
N LYS A 361 -11.69 10.09 -0.34
CA LYS A 361 -11.13 9.48 -1.55
C LYS A 361 -12.22 8.68 -2.28
N PHE A 362 -12.29 8.82 -3.59
CA PHE A 362 -13.13 8.01 -4.45
C PHE A 362 -12.29 7.52 -5.63
N GLY A 363 -12.54 6.30 -6.09
CA GLY A 363 -11.87 5.79 -7.27
C GLY A 363 -12.62 4.63 -7.92
N ILE A 364 -12.27 4.40 -9.18
CA ILE A 364 -12.62 3.21 -9.92
C ILE A 364 -11.33 2.49 -10.33
N SER A 365 -11.42 1.18 -10.48
CA SER A 365 -10.31 0.37 -10.92
C SER A 365 -10.74 -0.69 -11.91
N ALA A 366 -9.79 -1.08 -12.74
CA ALA A 366 -9.93 -2.13 -13.73
C ALA A 366 -8.60 -2.86 -13.85
N GLY A 367 -8.65 -4.13 -14.25
CA GLY A 367 -7.43 -4.88 -14.46
C GLY A 367 -7.64 -6.12 -15.31
N VAL A 368 -6.54 -6.68 -15.78
CA VAL A 368 -6.52 -7.89 -16.57
C VAL A 368 -5.43 -8.84 -16.07
N MET A 369 -5.72 -10.14 -16.12
CA MET A 369 -4.71 -11.19 -16.02
C MET A 369 -4.53 -11.83 -17.38
N LEU A 370 -3.32 -11.73 -17.91
CA LEU A 370 -2.90 -12.30 -19.19
C LEU A 370 -2.19 -13.62 -18.91
N PRO A 371 -2.83 -14.79 -19.11
CA PRO A 371 -2.19 -16.07 -18.87
C PRO A 371 -1.06 -16.31 -19.88
N PHE A 372 0.04 -16.92 -19.42
CA PHE A 372 1.11 -17.36 -20.31
C PHE A 372 0.69 -18.58 -21.14
N LYS A 373 1.21 -18.68 -22.37
CA LYS A 373 0.81 -19.70 -23.36
C LYS A 373 0.94 -21.15 -22.86
N THR A 374 1.91 -21.42 -22.00
CA THR A 374 2.21 -22.75 -21.41
C THR A 374 1.51 -23.00 -20.08
N SER A 375 0.77 -22.02 -19.57
CA SER A 375 0.07 -22.15 -18.30
C SER A 375 -1.14 -23.08 -18.46
N SER A 376 -1.18 -24.12 -17.62
CA SER A 376 -2.32 -25.04 -17.55
C SER A 376 -3.55 -24.32 -17.00
N ILE A 377 -4.72 -24.76 -17.44
CA ILE A 377 -6.05 -24.23 -17.11
C ILE A 377 -6.27 -23.98 -15.61
N THR A 378 -5.70 -24.82 -14.74
CA THR A 378 -5.81 -24.73 -13.27
C THR A 378 -4.56 -24.15 -12.59
N ARG A 379 -3.59 -23.63 -13.38
CA ARG A 379 -2.27 -23.18 -12.93
C ARG A 379 -1.89 -21.87 -13.60
N MET A 380 -2.78 -20.88 -13.54
CA MET A 380 -2.62 -19.60 -14.24
C MET A 380 -1.42 -18.83 -13.69
N SER A 381 -0.28 -18.95 -14.38
CA SER A 381 0.84 -18.02 -14.29
C SER A 381 0.67 -17.00 -15.40
N GLY A 382 0.92 -15.74 -15.11
CA GLY A 382 0.62 -14.68 -16.06
C GLY A 382 1.13 -13.32 -15.66
N LEU A 383 0.89 -12.38 -16.58
CA LEU A 383 1.10 -10.95 -16.37
C LEU A 383 -0.21 -10.34 -15.86
N GLU A 384 -0.12 -9.66 -14.73
CA GLU A 384 -1.22 -8.89 -14.15
C GLU A 384 -1.00 -7.41 -14.45
N ILE A 385 -2.04 -6.74 -14.96
CA ILE A 385 -2.05 -5.30 -15.21
C ILE A 385 -3.26 -4.72 -14.51
N GLY A 386 -3.06 -3.70 -13.70
CA GLY A 386 -4.11 -2.99 -12.99
C GLY A 386 -4.04 -1.48 -13.25
N LEU A 387 -5.20 -0.86 -13.31
CA LEU A 387 -5.39 0.57 -13.43
C LEU A 387 -6.30 1.04 -12.30
N GLU A 388 -5.91 2.10 -11.62
CA GLU A 388 -6.73 2.78 -10.60
C GLU A 388 -6.77 4.27 -10.94
N LEU A 389 -7.97 4.84 -10.99
CA LEU A 389 -8.17 6.24 -11.28
C LEU A 389 -9.17 6.84 -10.31
N GLY A 390 -8.92 8.06 -9.86
CA GLY A 390 -9.80 8.67 -8.87
C GLY A 390 -9.35 10.03 -8.38
N LYS A 391 -9.97 10.44 -7.27
CA LYS A 391 -9.83 11.75 -6.66
C LYS A 391 -9.74 11.63 -5.14
N ARG A 392 -8.89 12.45 -4.52
CA ARG A 392 -8.75 12.59 -3.07
C ARG A 392 -8.73 14.07 -2.68
N GLY A 393 -9.46 14.44 -1.64
CA GLY A 393 -9.51 15.80 -1.12
C GLY A 393 -10.53 16.71 -1.81
N THR A 394 -10.44 18.00 -1.50
CA THR A 394 -11.40 19.04 -1.88
C THR A 394 -10.67 20.34 -2.22
N LEU A 395 -11.29 21.20 -3.03
CA LEU A 395 -10.82 22.57 -3.30
C LEU A 395 -11.41 23.59 -2.30
N LYS A 396 -12.45 23.19 -1.55
CA LYS A 396 -13.07 24.04 -0.54
C LYS A 396 -12.04 24.51 0.48
N ASP A 397 -12.17 25.76 0.91
CA ASP A 397 -11.28 26.37 1.91
C ASP A 397 -9.80 26.31 1.50
N ASN A 398 -9.52 26.46 0.20
CA ASN A 398 -8.18 26.42 -0.39
C ASN A 398 -7.43 25.10 -0.20
N LEU A 399 -8.14 24.02 0.17
CA LEU A 399 -7.56 22.70 0.32
C LEU A 399 -7.10 22.11 -1.02
N ILE A 400 -6.30 21.05 -0.92
CA ILE A 400 -5.66 20.44 -2.09
C ILE A 400 -6.55 19.34 -2.64
N ASN A 401 -6.91 19.45 -3.90
CA ASN A 401 -7.52 18.37 -4.64
C ASN A 401 -6.47 17.57 -5.43
N GLN A 402 -6.43 16.26 -5.20
CA GLN A 402 -5.53 15.32 -5.85
C GLN A 402 -6.33 14.41 -6.79
N ASN A 403 -6.09 14.49 -8.10
CA ASN A 403 -6.52 13.44 -9.03
C ASN A 403 -5.37 12.47 -9.22
N PHE A 404 -5.63 11.18 -9.22
CA PHE A 404 -4.59 10.16 -9.36
C PHE A 404 -4.91 9.18 -10.49
N PHE A 405 -3.85 8.73 -11.15
CA PHE A 405 -3.85 7.66 -12.14
C PHE A 405 -2.68 6.73 -11.85
N ASN A 406 -3.01 5.53 -11.38
CA ASN A 406 -2.04 4.53 -10.97
C ASN A 406 -2.07 3.34 -11.93
N LEU A 407 -0.91 2.98 -12.45
CA LEU A 407 -0.70 1.79 -13.26
C LEU A 407 0.10 0.78 -12.44
N LYS A 408 -0.39 -0.45 -12.36
CA LYS A 408 0.32 -1.55 -11.69
C LYS A 408 0.58 -2.66 -12.68
N ILE A 409 1.79 -3.21 -12.64
CA ILE A 409 2.21 -4.33 -13.48
C ILE A 409 2.91 -5.36 -12.60
N GLY A 410 2.55 -6.62 -12.75
CA GLY A 410 3.13 -7.68 -11.93
C GLY A 410 3.12 -9.04 -12.60
N PHE A 411 4.01 -9.89 -12.12
CA PHE A 411 4.15 -11.26 -12.58
C PHE A 411 3.71 -12.19 -11.47
N ASN A 412 2.88 -13.18 -11.83
CA ASN A 412 2.56 -14.29 -10.96
C ASN A 412 3.13 -15.57 -11.56
N PHE A 413 4.02 -16.23 -10.83
CA PHE A 413 4.56 -17.53 -11.17
C PHE A 413 4.08 -18.56 -10.16
N ALA A 414 3.26 -19.49 -10.61
CA ALA A 414 2.70 -20.55 -9.77
C ALA A 414 3.16 -21.93 -10.29
N ASP A 415 3.78 -22.72 -9.42
CA ASP A 415 4.24 -24.08 -9.76
C ASP A 415 4.18 -25.04 -8.55
N ARG A 416 4.21 -26.35 -8.83
CA ARG A 416 4.29 -27.39 -7.80
C ARG A 416 5.74 -27.59 -7.37
N TRP A 417 6.11 -26.94 -6.29
CA TRP A 417 7.41 -27.17 -5.67
C TRP A 417 7.36 -28.46 -4.86
N PHE A 418 8.51 -29.12 -4.66
CA PHE A 418 8.64 -30.35 -3.86
C PHE A 418 8.00 -31.62 -4.46
N ARG A 419 7.97 -31.75 -5.80
CA ARG A 419 7.75 -33.06 -6.40
C ARG A 419 8.93 -33.98 -6.07
N LYS A 420 8.65 -35.13 -5.46
CA LYS A 420 9.63 -36.21 -5.35
C LYS A 420 9.94 -36.68 -6.78
N ASN A 421 11.16 -36.47 -7.26
CA ASN A 421 11.58 -36.97 -8.56
C ASN A 421 11.46 -38.50 -8.53
N LEU A 422 10.69 -39.06 -9.45
CA LEU A 422 10.43 -40.49 -9.48
C LEU A 422 11.58 -41.30 -10.12
N TYR A 423 12.52 -40.65 -10.81
CA TYR A 423 13.71 -41.30 -11.36
C TYR A 423 14.89 -40.31 -11.39
N ASN A 424 16.08 -40.78 -10.99
CA ASN A 424 17.38 -40.14 -11.20
C ASN A 424 18.03 -40.72 -12.46
#